data_AF-A0A258YAJ5-F1
#
_entry.id   AF-A0A258YAJ5-F1
#
_cell.length_a   1.000
_cell.length_b   1.000
_cell.length_c   1.000
_cell.angle_alpha   90.00
_cell.angle_beta   90.00
_cell.angle_gamma   90.00
#
_symmetry.space_group_name_H-M   'P 1'
#
loop_
_entity.id
_entity.type
_entity.pdbx_description
1 polymer ?
#
loop_
_entity_poly.entity_id
_entity_poly.type
_entity_poly.pdbx_seq_one_letter_code
_entity_poly.pdbx_strand_id
1 'polypeptide(L)'
;MKTHFNKILYIGFVFLGFFQAIVNKDYMQAAASLGISMAFDPFNPEQKWNDRPNWQKLVLIVHLAIVAAMFGLGIGLNDRTK
;
A
#
# COMPACT_ATOMS: atom_id res chain seq x y z
N MET A 1 0.51 20.68 8.38
CA MET A 1 0.86 20.82 6.95
C MET A 1 1.37 19.51 6.32
N LYS A 2 2.19 18.67 7.00
CA LYS A 2 2.70 17.40 6.45
C LYS A 2 1.63 16.33 6.16
N THR A 3 0.57 16.27 6.97
CA THR A 3 -0.50 15.26 6.83
C THR A 3 -1.30 15.38 5.54
N HIS A 4 -1.47 16.58 4.98
CA HIS A 4 -2.17 16.75 3.70
C HIS A 4 -1.33 16.25 2.52
N PHE A 5 -0.03 16.54 2.54
CA PHE A 5 0.91 16.05 1.52
C PHE A 5 1.02 14.52 1.54
N ASN A 6 1.16 13.92 2.73
CA ASN A 6 1.19 12.46 2.86
C ASN A 6 -0.09 11.81 2.37
N LYS A 7 -1.26 12.38 2.69
CA LYS A 7 -2.55 11.88 2.19
C LYS A 7 -2.62 11.90 0.67
N ILE A 8 -2.16 12.97 0.02
CA ILE A 8 -2.14 13.07 -1.44
C ILE A 8 -1.25 11.98 -2.03
N LEU A 9 -0.04 11.80 -1.49
CA LEU A 9 0.87 10.75 -1.96
C LEU A 9 0.31 9.35 -1.71
N TYR A 10 -0.24 9.09 -0.52
CA TYR A 10 -0.91 7.84 -0.19
C TYR A 10 -1.98 7.51 -1.23
N ILE A 11 -2.91 8.44 -1.46
CA ILE A 11 -4.02 8.25 -2.40
C ILE A 11 -3.48 8.06 -3.82
N GLY A 12 -2.51 8.86 -4.24
CA GLY A 12 -1.88 8.77 -5.56
C GLY A 12 -1.24 7.40 -5.81
N PHE A 13 -0.45 6.90 -4.86
CA PHE A 13 0.19 5.59 -4.97
C PHE A 13 -0.80 4.43 -4.83
N VAL A 14 -1.87 4.58 -4.04
CA VAL A 14 -2.96 3.60 -3.98
C VAL A 14 -3.63 3.47 -5.35
N PHE A 15 -4.03 4.60 -5.96
CA PHE A 15 -4.62 4.59 -7.30
C PHE A 15 -3.66 4.04 -8.35
N LEU A 16 -2.38 4.43 -8.30
CA LEU A 16 -1.37 3.91 -9.21
C LEU A 16 -1.18 2.39 -9.07
N GLY A 17 -1.13 1.88 -7.83
CA GLY A 17 -1.01 0.45 -7.57
C GLY A 17 -2.21 -0.33 -8.10
N PHE A 18 -3.43 0.15 -7.87
CA PHE A 18 -4.63 -0.48 -8.45
C PHE A 18 -4.67 -0.38 -9.97
N PHE A 19 -4.25 0.74 -10.57
CA PHE A 19 -4.13 0.87 -12.01
C PHE A 19 -3.16 -0.17 -12.60
N GLN A 20 -1.98 -0.32 -11.99
CA GLN A 20 -0.99 -1.32 -12.41
C GLN A 20 -1.52 -2.75 -12.26
N ALA A 21 -2.22 -3.06 -11.18
CA ALA A 21 -2.79 -4.39 -10.95
C ALA A 21 -3.94 -4.73 -11.92
N ILE A 22 -4.85 -3.78 -12.19
CA ILE A 22 -6.07 -4.06 -12.96
C ILE A 22 -5.85 -3.89 -14.46
N VAL A 23 -5.19 -2.81 -14.87
CA VAL A 23 -5.01 -2.47 -16.29
C VAL A 23 -3.80 -3.19 -16.88
N ASN A 24 -2.65 -3.10 -16.20
CA ASN A 24 -1.40 -3.69 -16.71
C ASN A 24 -1.21 -5.15 -16.28
N LYS A 25 -1.99 -5.62 -15.29
CA LYS A 25 -1.80 -6.93 -14.63
C LYS A 25 -0.38 -7.13 -14.09
N ASP A 26 0.31 -6.04 -13.78
CA ASP A 26 1.65 -6.05 -13.20
C ASP A 26 1.53 -6.00 -11.67
N TYR A 27 1.38 -7.18 -11.08
CA TYR A 27 1.21 -7.33 -9.64
C TYR A 27 2.47 -6.99 -8.85
N MET A 28 3.66 -7.13 -9.44
CA MET A 28 4.92 -6.82 -8.78
C MET A 28 5.07 -5.31 -8.64
N GLN A 29 4.86 -4.57 -9.72
CA GLN A 29 4.88 -3.11 -9.70
C GLN A 29 3.73 -2.55 -8.85
N ALA A 30 2.53 -3.14 -8.94
CA ALA A 30 1.41 -2.76 -8.10
C ALA A 30 1.71 -2.92 -6.61
N ALA A 31 2.31 -4.04 -6.20
CA ALA A 31 2.68 -4.28 -4.81
C ALA A 31 3.72 -3.27 -4.33
N ALA A 32 4.70 -2.93 -5.17
CA ALA A 32 5.67 -1.87 -4.87
C ALA A 32 4.99 -0.51 -4.66
N SER A 33 4.09 -0.12 -5.58
CA SER A 33 3.34 1.15 -5.48
C SER A 33 2.46 1.20 -4.22
N LEU A 34 1.71 0.15 -3.92
CA LEU A 34 0.92 0.09 -2.68
C LEU A 34 1.83 0.10 -1.43
N GLY A 35 2.97 -0.58 -1.46
CA GLY A 35 3.96 -0.54 -0.39
C GLY A 35 4.49 0.88 -0.12
N ILE A 36 4.84 1.61 -1.18
CA ILE A 36 5.26 3.02 -1.10
C ILE A 36 4.13 3.87 -0.52
N SER A 37 2.87 3.62 -0.90
CA SER A 37 1.73 4.37 -0.36
C SER A 37 1.69 4.29 1.18
N MET A 38 1.90 3.11 1.77
CA MET A 38 1.90 2.94 3.23
C MET A 38 3.04 3.69 3.94
N ALA A 39 4.18 3.89 3.27
CA ALA A 39 5.26 4.72 3.80
C ALA A 39 4.81 6.18 3.99
N PHE A 40 3.86 6.64 3.16
CA PHE A 40 3.20 7.94 3.32
C PHE A 40 1.92 7.79 4.15
N ASP A 41 2.08 7.49 5.45
CA ASP A 41 0.95 7.31 6.40
C ASP A 41 -0.15 8.39 6.20
N PRO A 42 -1.40 7.98 5.85
CA PRO A 42 -2.49 8.91 5.56
C PRO A 42 -3.10 9.54 6.82
N PHE A 43 -2.72 9.08 8.01
CA PHE A 43 -3.25 9.59 9.27
C PHE A 43 -2.33 10.67 9.83
N ASN A 44 -1.50 10.30 10.80
CA ASN A 44 -0.51 11.18 11.42
C ASN A 44 0.79 10.40 11.64
N PRO A 45 1.85 10.64 10.86
CA PRO A 45 3.11 9.92 10.99
C PRO A 45 3.81 10.17 12.33
N GLU A 46 3.52 11.29 13.02
CA GLU A 46 4.12 11.63 14.31
C GLU A 46 3.40 10.95 15.48
N GLN A 47 2.23 10.34 15.24
CA GLN A 47 1.50 9.59 16.27
C GLN A 47 2.15 8.21 16.48
N LYS A 48 2.60 7.97 17.71
CA LYS A 48 3.15 6.67 18.12
C LYS A 48 2.11 5.58 17.92
N TRP A 49 2.57 4.37 17.58
CA TRP A 49 1.68 3.24 17.29
C TRP A 49 0.68 2.94 18.42
N ASN A 50 1.14 2.92 19.68
CA ASN A 50 0.28 2.58 20.81
C ASN A 50 -0.85 3.59 21.03
N ASP A 51 -0.62 4.86 20.72
CA ASP A 51 -1.59 5.95 20.87
C ASP A 51 -2.61 6.01 19.73
N ARG A 52 -2.45 5.16 18.70
CA ARG A 52 -3.39 5.10 17.56
C ARG A 52 -4.67 4.39 17.95
N PRO A 53 -5.84 4.94 17.58
CA PRO A 53 -7.11 4.23 17.66
C PRO A 53 -7.06 2.89 16.94
N ASN A 54 -7.80 1.90 17.44
CA ASN A 54 -7.79 0.54 16.88
C ASN A 54 -8.21 0.49 15.40
N TRP A 55 -9.08 1.41 14.95
CA TRP A 55 -9.50 1.46 13.55
C TRP A 55 -8.36 1.90 12.60
N GLN A 56 -7.47 2.81 13.02
CA GLN A 56 -6.31 3.21 12.20
C GLN A 56 -5.33 2.06 12.06
N LYS A 57 -5.07 1.37 13.17
CA LYS A 57 -4.23 0.17 13.20
C LYS A 57 -4.80 -0.90 12.28
N LEU A 58 -6.11 -1.15 12.35
CA LEU A 58 -6.79 -2.10 11.48
C LEU A 58 -6.63 -1.75 9.99
N VAL A 59 -6.84 -0.48 9.60
CA VAL A 59 -6.66 -0.05 8.20
C VAL A 59 -5.22 -0.29 7.73
N LEU A 60 -4.22 0.08 8.53
CA LEU A 60 -2.81 -0.12 8.17
C LEU A 60 -2.42 -1.60 8.07
N ILE A 61 -2.92 -2.44 8.98
CA ILE A 61 -2.68 -3.89 8.95
C ILE A 61 -3.37 -4.54 7.75
N VAL A 62 -4.62 -4.17 7.47
CA VAL A 62 -5.35 -4.68 6.30
C VAL A 62 -4.65 -4.27 5.01
N HIS A 63 -4.21 -3.02 4.90
CA HIS A 63 -3.44 -2.56 3.74
C HIS A 63 -2.13 -3.35 3.61
N LEU A 64 -1.38 -3.54 4.69
CA LEU A 64 -0.16 -4.33 4.69
C LEU A 64 -0.42 -5.78 4.23
N ALA A 65 -1.51 -6.39 4.69
CA ALA A 65 -1.92 -7.72 4.25
C ALA A 65 -2.24 -7.76 2.74
N ILE A 66 -2.90 -6.74 2.21
CA ILE A 66 -3.16 -6.61 0.75
C ILE A 66 -1.83 -6.50 -0.02
N VAL A 67 -0.89 -5.69 0.45
CA VAL A 67 0.43 -5.55 -0.19
C VAL A 67 1.19 -6.87 -0.17
N ALA A 68 1.22 -7.57 0.96
CA ALA A 68 1.89 -8.86 1.09
C ALA A 68 1.23 -9.93 0.19
N ALA A 69 -0.10 -9.98 0.13
CA ALA A 69 -0.84 -10.88 -0.75
C ALA A 69 -0.53 -10.61 -2.22
N MET A 70 -0.53 -9.33 -2.63
CA MET A 70 -0.26 -8.96 -4.02
C MET A 70 1.21 -9.18 -4.40
N PHE A 71 2.14 -8.96 -3.47
CA PHE A 71 3.55 -9.29 -3.67
C PHE A 71 3.75 -10.81 -3.83
N GLY A 72 3.14 -11.62 -2.96
CA GLY A 72 3.18 -13.07 -3.07
C GLY A 72 2.56 -13.59 -4.37
N LEU A 73 1.43 -13.00 -4.80
CA LEU A 73 0.82 -13.28 -6.10
C LEU A 73 1.75 -12.91 -7.25
N GLY A 74 2.39 -11.73 -7.20
CA GLY A 74 3.34 -11.27 -8.20
C GLY A 74 4.55 -12.19 -8.34
N ILE A 75 5.14 -12.64 -7.22
CA ILE A 75 6.21 -13.64 -7.23
C ILE A 75 5.71 -14.95 -7.85
N GLY A 76 4.59 -15.49 -7.35
CA GLY A 76 4.09 -16.80 -7.76
C GLY A 76 3.67 -16.87 -9.22
N LEU A 77 3.13 -15.78 -9.79
CA LEU A 77 2.81 -15.71 -11.22
C LEU A 77 4.08 -15.58 -12.08
N ASN A 78 5.03 -14.75 -11.66
CA ASN A 78 6.25 -14.49 -12.43
C ASN A 78 7.18 -15.73 -12.48
N ASP A 79 7.16 -16.55 -11.42
CA ASP A 79 7.93 -17.80 -11.35
C ASP A 79 7.36 -18.91 -12.25
N ARG A 80 6.05 -18.89 -12.53
CA ARG A 80 5.40 -19.86 -13.44
C ARG A 80 5.51 -19.51 -14.93
N THR A 81 5.89 -18.28 -15.24
CA THR A 81 6.00 -17.79 -16.62
C THR A 81 7.44 -17.75 -17.15
N LYS A 82 8.42 -18.13 -16.31
CA LYS A 82 9.80 -18.40 -16.73
C LYS A 82 9.97 -19.88 -17.06
#